data_AF-A0A9D1QE26-F1
#
_entry.id   AF-A0A9D1QE26-F1
#
_cell.length_a   1.000
_cell.length_b   1.000
_cell.length_c   1.000
_cell.angle_alpha   90.00
_cell.angle_beta   90.00
_cell.angle_gamma   90.00
#
_symmetry.space_group_name_H-M   'P 1'
#
loop_
_entity.id
_entity.type
_entity.pdbx_description
1 polymer ?
#
loop_
_entity_poly.entity_id
_entity_poly.type
_entity_poly.pdbx_seq_one_letter_code
_entity_poly.pdbx_strand_id
1 'polypeptide(L)'
;MQAIGTNQNAETIPLYGADGISALIDGSTGFQIESTDVAESNLSNALTYSIKHPLTYIISANQSPYDWYTSNISNQNNFLWCERFQGKGVYDPCPEGWQVSSNGTWNDFTTESTLYYIEGAQTSTGNTTVTNGILYKGIVWYPTPGRREFINGHLSYTGNSIFSWSSTCSGVSARNFYGYMGGITLSISFGRSNGFSVRCVQE
;
A
#
# COMPACT_ATOMS: atom_id res chain seq x y z
N MET A 1 -11.72 16.98 24.46
CA MET A 1 -10.52 16.16 24.19
C MET A 1 -10.47 15.07 25.24
N GLN A 2 -10.91 13.87 24.89
CA GLN A 2 -10.92 12.71 25.78
C GLN A 2 -9.96 11.69 25.18
N ALA A 3 -9.01 11.22 26.00
CA ALA A 3 -7.99 10.28 25.60
C ALA A 3 -8.62 8.99 25.06
N ILE A 4 -8.15 8.58 23.89
CA ILE A 4 -8.56 7.36 23.18
C ILE A 4 -8.03 6.17 23.99
N GLY A 5 -8.92 5.26 24.38
CA GLY A 5 -8.57 4.03 25.07
C GLY A 5 -7.60 3.20 24.24
N THR A 6 -6.46 2.86 24.83
CA THR A 6 -5.50 1.88 24.30
C THR A 6 -6.22 0.56 24.10
N ASN A 7 -6.29 0.10 22.86
CA ASN A 7 -6.81 -1.21 22.51
C ASN A 7 -5.79 -2.26 23.01
N GLN A 8 -6.02 -2.84 24.20
CA GLN A 8 -5.03 -3.69 24.88
C GLN A 8 -4.88 -5.09 24.26
N ASN A 9 -5.64 -5.44 23.22
CA ASN A 9 -5.63 -6.79 22.63
C ASN A 9 -5.41 -6.79 21.11
N ALA A 10 -4.72 -5.78 20.55
CA ALA A 10 -4.20 -5.91 19.20
C ALA A 10 -2.97 -6.84 19.23
N GLU A 11 -3.15 -8.11 18.87
CA GLU A 11 -2.03 -9.02 18.67
C GLU A 11 -1.43 -8.78 17.28
N THR A 12 -0.15 -8.40 17.25
CA THR A 12 0.64 -8.41 16.02
C THR A 12 0.82 -9.85 15.58
N ILE A 13 0.24 -10.22 14.43
CA ILE A 13 0.50 -11.52 13.81
C ILE A 13 1.95 -11.49 13.28
N PRO A 14 2.82 -12.43 13.68
CA PRO A 14 4.17 -12.49 13.15
C PRO A 14 4.13 -12.74 11.64
N LEU A 15 4.98 -12.05 10.88
CA LEU A 15 5.28 -12.47 9.52
C LEU A 15 6.14 -13.72 9.60
N TYR A 16 5.82 -14.78 8.87
CA TYR A 16 6.60 -16.01 8.90
C TYR A 16 7.54 -16.10 7.70
N GLY A 17 8.68 -16.77 7.89
CA GLY A 17 9.63 -17.09 6.83
C GLY A 17 9.07 -18.09 5.83
N ALA A 18 9.88 -18.41 4.81
CA ALA A 18 9.49 -19.38 3.78
C ALA A 18 9.18 -20.79 4.31
N ASP A 19 9.62 -21.08 5.54
CA ASP A 19 9.32 -22.32 6.25
C ASP A 19 7.91 -22.34 6.88
N GLY A 20 7.21 -21.19 6.93
CA GLY A 20 5.90 -21.04 7.55
C GLY A 20 5.90 -21.15 9.08
N ILE A 21 7.08 -21.20 9.72
CA ILE A 21 7.25 -21.49 11.15
C ILE A 21 8.07 -20.41 11.84
N SER A 22 9.08 -19.86 11.18
CA SER A 22 9.98 -18.87 11.78
C SER A 22 9.39 -17.46 11.69
N ALA A 23 9.08 -16.84 12.83
CA ALA A 23 8.68 -15.44 12.86
C ALA A 23 9.84 -14.52 12.41
N LEU A 24 9.59 -13.72 11.38
CA LEU A 24 10.45 -12.65 10.91
C LEU A 24 10.25 -11.43 11.81
N ILE A 25 11.36 -10.88 12.29
CA ILE A 25 11.38 -9.63 13.06
C ILE A 25 11.72 -8.49 12.11
N ASP A 26 10.99 -7.38 12.16
CA ASP A 26 11.29 -6.19 11.36
C ASP A 26 12.72 -5.70 11.65
N GLY A 27 13.56 -5.57 10.60
CA GLY A 27 14.95 -5.12 10.72
C GLY A 27 15.95 -6.20 11.16
N SER A 28 15.59 -7.49 11.06
CA SER A 28 16.46 -8.63 11.39
C SER A 28 16.89 -9.41 10.13
N THR A 29 17.40 -10.64 10.29
CA THR A 29 17.85 -11.52 9.18
C THR A 29 16.75 -11.93 8.20
N GLY A 30 15.49 -11.59 8.49
CA GLY A 30 14.31 -11.88 7.67
C GLY A 30 13.86 -10.71 6.81
N PHE A 31 13.02 -9.84 7.40
CA PHE A 31 12.52 -8.62 6.75
C PHE A 31 13.50 -7.47 6.97
N GLN A 32 13.89 -6.80 5.89
CA GLN A 32 14.85 -5.71 5.91
C GLN A 32 14.24 -4.41 5.39
N ILE A 33 14.79 -3.29 5.82
CA ILE A 33 14.46 -1.95 5.30
C ILE A 33 15.77 -1.35 4.82
N GLU A 34 15.83 -1.02 3.53
CA GLU A 34 17.04 -0.51 2.88
C GLU A 34 16.72 0.70 2.02
N SER A 35 17.67 1.63 1.89
CA SER A 35 17.46 2.81 1.05
C SER A 35 17.63 2.51 -0.44
N THR A 36 16.92 3.27 -1.28
CA THR A 36 17.07 3.19 -2.75
C THR A 36 18.52 3.38 -3.19
N ASP A 37 19.26 4.30 -2.57
CA ASP A 37 20.69 4.51 -2.88
C ASP A 37 21.56 3.27 -2.61
N VAL A 38 21.26 2.55 -1.52
CA VAL A 38 21.92 1.28 -1.19
C VAL A 38 21.53 0.20 -2.19
N ALA A 39 20.25 0.14 -2.57
CA ALA A 39 19.77 -0.81 -3.57
C ALA A 39 20.41 -0.61 -4.96
N GLU A 40 20.54 0.65 -5.40
CA GLU A 40 21.19 0.99 -6.67
C GLU A 40 22.69 0.68 -6.68
N SER A 41 23.39 0.98 -5.58
CA SER A 41 24.84 0.76 -5.48
C SER A 41 25.22 -0.72 -5.44
N ASN A 42 24.41 -1.57 -4.80
CA ASN A 42 24.70 -3.00 -4.69
C ASN A 42 24.56 -3.78 -6.01
N LEU A 43 23.62 -3.41 -6.89
CA LEU A 43 23.28 -4.19 -8.09
C LEU A 43 23.14 -3.35 -9.38
N SER A 44 23.69 -2.13 -9.39
CA SER A 44 23.65 -1.18 -10.51
C SER A 44 22.25 -0.63 -10.86
N ASN A 45 21.18 -1.09 -10.20
CA ASN A 45 19.85 -0.47 -10.15
C ASN A 45 18.99 -1.17 -9.08
N ALA A 46 17.98 -0.47 -8.56
CA ALA A 46 17.11 -0.99 -7.52
C ALA A 46 16.15 -2.10 -8.01
N LEU A 47 15.83 -2.18 -9.31
CA LEU A 47 15.00 -3.27 -9.85
C LEU A 47 15.67 -4.63 -9.67
N THR A 48 16.95 -4.74 -10.05
CA THR A 48 17.73 -5.97 -9.90
C THR A 48 17.85 -6.35 -8.42
N TYR A 49 17.95 -5.34 -7.54
CA TYR A 49 17.95 -5.53 -6.10
C TYR A 49 16.63 -6.08 -5.57
N SER A 50 15.49 -5.47 -5.92
CA SER A 50 14.18 -5.94 -5.47
C SER A 50 13.91 -7.41 -5.82
N ILE A 51 14.38 -7.87 -6.99
CA ILE A 51 14.23 -9.27 -7.43
C ILE A 51 15.07 -10.23 -6.57
N LYS A 52 16.28 -9.83 -6.15
CA LYS A 52 17.16 -10.66 -5.32
C LYS A 52 16.84 -10.58 -3.83
N HIS A 53 16.10 -9.56 -3.41
CA HIS A 53 15.80 -9.27 -2.01
C HIS A 53 14.27 -9.13 -1.78
N PRO A 54 13.47 -10.20 -1.99
CA PRO A 54 12.01 -10.12 -1.93
C PRO A 54 11.45 -9.83 -0.53
N LEU A 55 12.26 -9.95 0.52
CA LEU A 55 11.90 -9.61 1.91
C LEU A 55 12.44 -8.24 2.33
N THR A 56 12.97 -7.45 1.41
CA THR A 56 13.48 -6.10 1.68
C THR A 56 12.52 -5.06 1.17
N TYR A 57 12.11 -4.16 2.06
CA TYR A 57 11.34 -2.98 1.69
C TYR A 57 12.28 -1.81 1.37
N ILE A 58 12.18 -1.30 0.14
CA ILE A 58 13.06 -0.24 -0.36
C ILE A 58 12.43 1.12 -0.09
N ILE A 59 13.07 1.88 0.80
CA ILE A 59 12.69 3.24 1.19
C ILE A 59 13.42 4.30 0.38
N SER A 60 12.74 5.39 0.04
CA SER A 60 13.41 6.61 -0.42
C SER A 60 13.74 7.46 0.80
N ALA A 61 15.01 7.78 1.04
CA ALA A 61 15.53 8.46 2.23
C ALA A 61 15.12 9.96 2.34
N ASN A 62 13.81 10.24 2.23
CA ASN A 62 13.15 11.53 2.25
C ASN A 62 13.61 12.53 1.17
N GLN A 63 13.93 12.04 -0.03
CA GLN A 63 14.36 12.87 -1.15
C GLN A 63 13.51 12.60 -2.39
N SER A 64 13.20 13.66 -3.13
CA SER A 64 12.62 13.55 -4.47
C SER A 64 13.52 12.65 -5.33
N PRO A 65 12.99 11.66 -6.06
CA PRO A 65 11.60 11.56 -6.49
C PRO A 65 10.66 10.73 -5.60
N TYR A 66 11.09 10.33 -4.40
CA TYR A 66 10.33 9.46 -3.50
C TYR A 66 9.98 8.09 -4.12
N ASP A 67 10.96 7.53 -4.83
CA ASP A 67 10.80 6.33 -5.65
C ASP A 67 11.66 5.18 -5.11
N TRP A 68 11.15 3.95 -5.21
CA TRP A 68 11.88 2.75 -4.83
C TRP A 68 12.87 2.34 -5.92
N TYR A 69 12.64 2.78 -7.16
CA TYR A 69 13.47 2.42 -8.31
C TYR A 69 14.75 3.25 -8.43
N THR A 70 14.67 4.54 -8.08
CA THR A 70 15.77 5.49 -8.26
C THR A 70 15.73 6.67 -7.30
N SER A 71 16.89 7.16 -6.87
CA SER A 71 17.01 8.45 -6.18
C SER A 71 17.19 9.63 -7.13
N ASN A 72 17.44 9.39 -8.41
CA ASN A 72 17.52 10.41 -9.45
C ASN A 72 16.24 10.49 -10.27
N ILE A 73 15.59 11.66 -10.26
CA ILE A 73 14.36 11.93 -11.03
C ILE A 73 14.51 11.67 -12.54
N SER A 74 15.70 11.90 -13.11
CA SER A 74 15.96 11.72 -14.54
C SER A 74 15.96 10.24 -14.95
N ASN A 75 16.13 9.35 -13.97
CA ASN A 75 16.15 7.90 -14.18
C ASN A 75 14.82 7.24 -13.82
N GLN A 76 13.78 8.00 -13.45
CA GLN A 76 12.48 7.40 -13.12
C GLN A 76 11.92 6.61 -14.30
N ASN A 77 11.28 5.49 -13.99
CA ASN A 77 10.72 4.61 -15.00
C ASN A 77 9.25 4.30 -14.72
N ASN A 78 8.36 5.03 -15.39
CA ASN A 78 6.91 4.85 -15.29
C ASN A 78 6.46 3.48 -15.79
N PHE A 79 7.21 2.83 -16.70
CA PHE A 79 6.83 1.53 -17.26
C PHE A 79 6.91 0.37 -16.26
N LEU A 80 7.55 0.58 -15.10
CA LEU A 80 7.64 -0.43 -14.03
C LEU A 80 6.40 -0.46 -13.13
N TRP A 81 5.59 0.60 -13.16
CA TRP A 81 4.46 0.77 -12.25
C TRP A 81 3.14 1.00 -12.97
N CYS A 82 3.17 1.76 -14.07
CA CYS A 82 1.98 2.34 -14.64
C CYS A 82 1.40 1.52 -15.78
N GLU A 83 0.07 1.55 -15.86
CA GLU A 83 -0.73 1.01 -16.94
C GLU A 83 -0.12 1.39 -18.27
N ARG A 84 0.05 0.39 -19.14
CA ARG A 84 0.41 0.65 -20.52
C ARG A 84 -0.89 0.96 -21.25
N PHE A 85 -0.79 1.83 -22.25
CA PHE A 85 -1.92 2.17 -23.13
C PHE A 85 -2.60 0.96 -23.81
N GLN A 86 -2.05 -0.26 -23.67
CA GLN A 86 -2.52 -1.50 -24.30
C GLN A 86 -2.45 -2.73 -23.35
N GLY A 87 -2.57 -2.55 -22.04
CA GLY A 87 -2.69 -3.67 -21.09
C GLY A 87 -1.92 -3.50 -19.78
N LYS A 88 -2.00 -4.53 -18.93
CA LYS A 88 -1.35 -4.52 -17.61
C LYS A 88 0.17 -4.43 -17.69
N GLY A 89 0.78 -3.82 -16.68
CA GLY A 89 2.24 -3.67 -16.59
C GLY A 89 2.96 -5.01 -16.49
N VAL A 90 4.25 -5.05 -16.86
CA VAL A 90 5.07 -6.29 -16.78
C VAL A 90 5.22 -6.80 -15.34
N TYR A 91 5.15 -5.88 -14.37
CA TYR A 91 5.20 -6.18 -12.94
C TYR A 91 3.83 -5.95 -12.26
N ASP A 92 2.74 -6.03 -13.02
CA ASP A 92 1.41 -6.06 -12.43
C ASP A 92 1.25 -7.37 -11.64
N PRO A 93 1.02 -7.31 -10.31
CA PRO A 93 0.92 -8.50 -9.47
C PRO A 93 -0.40 -9.27 -9.66
N CYS A 94 -1.33 -8.76 -10.47
CA CYS A 94 -2.64 -9.36 -10.69
C CYS A 94 -2.60 -10.54 -11.68
N PRO A 95 -3.41 -11.58 -11.47
CA PRO A 95 -3.48 -12.75 -12.34
C PRO A 95 -4.00 -12.41 -13.75
N GLU A 96 -3.91 -13.35 -14.69
CA GLU A 96 -4.48 -13.18 -16.03
C GLU A 96 -5.99 -12.85 -15.99
N GLY A 97 -6.42 -11.90 -16.82
CA GLY A 97 -7.79 -11.35 -16.80
C GLY A 97 -8.06 -10.33 -15.69
N TRP A 98 -7.03 -9.96 -14.91
CA TRP A 98 -7.09 -8.96 -13.85
C TRP A 98 -5.88 -8.03 -13.92
N GLN A 99 -6.07 -6.78 -13.50
CA GLN A 99 -5.05 -5.74 -13.45
C GLN A 99 -5.17 -4.91 -12.17
N VAL A 100 -4.10 -4.20 -11.79
CA VAL A 100 -4.18 -3.18 -10.75
C VAL A 100 -5.17 -2.10 -11.19
N SER A 101 -6.04 -1.68 -10.26
CA SER A 101 -7.06 -0.67 -10.54
C SER A 101 -6.52 0.59 -11.23
N SER A 102 -7.16 0.99 -12.33
CA SER A 102 -6.88 2.23 -13.04
C SER A 102 -7.37 3.46 -12.26
N ASN A 103 -6.87 4.64 -12.62
CA ASN A 103 -7.44 5.88 -12.09
C ASN A 103 -8.90 6.02 -12.50
N GLY A 104 -9.75 6.38 -11.53
CA GLY A 104 -11.18 6.50 -11.72
C GLY A 104 -12.00 5.27 -11.36
N THR A 105 -11.35 4.13 -11.06
CA THR A 105 -12.01 2.91 -10.53
C THR A 105 -12.95 3.21 -9.34
N TRP A 106 -12.59 4.21 -8.53
CA TRP A 106 -13.32 4.58 -7.33
C TRP A 106 -14.11 5.90 -7.49
N ASN A 107 -14.34 6.40 -8.69
CA ASN A 107 -15.02 7.70 -8.89
C ASN A 107 -16.47 7.74 -8.40
N ASP A 108 -17.11 6.58 -8.29
CA ASP A 108 -18.47 6.42 -7.76
C ASP A 108 -18.47 5.97 -6.29
N PHE A 109 -17.33 6.08 -5.60
CA PHE A 109 -17.27 5.85 -4.17
C PHE A 109 -17.96 7.01 -3.45
N THR A 110 -19.19 6.78 -2.99
CA THR A 110 -19.97 7.77 -2.25
C THR A 110 -19.71 7.68 -0.74
N THR A 111 -19.64 8.82 -0.06
CA THR A 111 -19.57 8.90 1.41
C THR A 111 -20.88 8.52 2.09
N GLU A 112 -22.00 8.48 1.36
CA GLU A 112 -23.33 8.18 1.90
C GLU A 112 -23.49 6.74 2.43
N SER A 113 -22.51 5.87 2.20
CA SER A 113 -22.53 4.47 2.63
C SER A 113 -21.20 4.01 3.22
N THR A 114 -20.46 4.85 3.97
CA THR A 114 -19.36 4.36 4.82
C THR A 114 -19.93 3.58 6.01
N LEU A 115 -20.36 2.35 5.72
CA LEU A 115 -20.69 1.36 6.72
C LEU A 115 -19.39 0.73 7.22
N TYR A 116 -19.24 0.70 8.53
CA TYR A 116 -18.19 -0.06 9.19
C TYR A 116 -18.65 -1.51 9.27
N TYR A 117 -17.74 -2.44 9.04
CA TYR A 117 -18.03 -3.85 9.23
C TYR A 117 -17.32 -4.32 10.49
N ILE A 118 -18.08 -4.86 11.43
CA ILE A 118 -17.64 -5.29 12.76
C ILE A 118 -18.15 -6.71 12.97
N GLU A 119 -17.23 -7.67 13.11
CA GLU A 119 -17.56 -9.08 13.40
C GLU A 119 -18.64 -9.69 12.47
N GLY A 120 -18.68 -9.31 11.20
CA GLY A 120 -19.69 -9.85 10.28
C GLY A 120 -20.93 -8.96 10.07
N ALA A 121 -21.05 -7.84 10.78
CA ALA A 121 -22.22 -6.95 10.75
C ALA A 121 -21.88 -5.53 10.26
N GLN A 122 -22.74 -4.97 9.42
CA GLN A 122 -22.67 -3.56 9.01
C GLN A 122 -23.19 -2.66 10.13
N THR A 123 -22.48 -1.56 10.40
CA THR A 123 -22.91 -0.52 11.34
C THR A 123 -22.57 0.88 10.83
N SER A 124 -23.40 1.86 11.15
CA SER A 124 -23.16 3.29 10.90
C SER A 124 -22.31 3.95 12.00
N THR A 125 -22.13 3.27 13.14
CA THR A 125 -21.28 3.70 14.25
C THR A 125 -20.05 2.80 14.33
N GLY A 126 -18.90 3.36 13.96
CA GLY A 126 -17.63 2.63 13.97
C GLY A 126 -17.20 2.32 15.39
N ASN A 127 -17.12 1.04 15.73
CA ASN A 127 -16.34 0.55 16.85
C ASN A 127 -14.92 0.19 16.34
N THR A 128 -13.97 1.07 16.62
CA THR A 128 -12.57 0.96 16.17
C THR A 128 -11.81 -0.24 16.73
N THR A 129 -12.45 -1.01 17.62
CA THR A 129 -11.82 -2.14 18.32
C THR A 129 -12.04 -3.51 17.68
N VAL A 130 -12.99 -3.66 16.73
CA VAL A 130 -13.49 -4.99 16.32
C VAL A 130 -13.45 -5.33 14.83
N THR A 131 -13.31 -4.36 13.91
CA THR A 131 -12.63 -4.50 12.59
C THR A 131 -12.70 -3.16 11.85
N ASN A 132 -11.59 -2.73 11.24
CA ASN A 132 -11.48 -1.40 10.61
C ASN A 132 -11.43 -1.52 9.08
N GLY A 133 -12.39 -0.88 8.39
CA GLY A 133 -12.53 -0.91 6.93
C GLY A 133 -13.82 -0.27 6.42
N ILE A 134 -13.94 -0.16 5.10
CA ILE A 134 -15.08 0.46 4.40
C ILE A 134 -15.63 -0.50 3.36
N LEU A 135 -16.96 -0.61 3.26
CA LEU A 135 -17.63 -1.39 2.24
C LEU A 135 -17.98 -0.54 1.01
N TYR A 136 -17.35 -0.83 -0.12
CA TYR A 136 -17.63 -0.21 -1.41
C TYR A 136 -18.83 -0.90 -2.08
N LYS A 137 -19.81 -0.10 -2.54
CA LYS A 137 -21.06 -0.56 -3.18
C LYS A 137 -21.86 -1.60 -2.39
N GLY A 138 -21.64 -1.69 -1.07
CA GLY A 138 -22.29 -2.71 -0.25
C GLY A 138 -21.79 -4.15 -0.46
N ILE A 139 -20.77 -4.37 -1.30
CA ILE A 139 -20.34 -5.72 -1.71
C ILE A 139 -18.83 -5.95 -1.67
N VAL A 140 -18.00 -4.90 -1.74
CA VAL A 140 -16.52 -5.04 -1.75
C VAL A 140 -15.92 -4.43 -0.49
N TRP A 141 -15.32 -5.26 0.36
CA TRP A 141 -14.68 -4.80 1.59
C TRP A 141 -13.28 -4.23 1.32
N TYR A 142 -12.98 -3.03 1.84
CA TYR A 142 -11.64 -2.45 1.88
C TYR A 142 -11.16 -2.35 3.33
N PRO A 143 -10.15 -3.13 3.75
CA PRO A 143 -9.58 -3.00 5.09
C PRO A 143 -8.84 -1.67 5.22
N THR A 144 -8.59 -1.23 6.45
CA THR A 144 -7.67 -0.13 6.76
C THR A 144 -6.29 -0.67 7.21
N PRO A 145 -5.45 -1.19 6.29
CA PRO A 145 -4.12 -1.68 6.66
C PRO A 145 -3.17 -0.53 7.04
N GLY A 146 -3.55 0.72 6.74
CA GLY A 146 -2.62 1.84 6.78
C GLY A 146 -1.64 1.76 5.62
N ARG A 147 -0.40 2.18 5.85
CA ARG A 147 0.69 2.12 4.88
C ARG A 147 2.01 1.79 5.55
N ARG A 148 2.97 1.35 4.74
CA ARG A 148 4.39 1.42 5.10
C ARG A 148 4.98 2.74 4.59
N GLU A 149 5.62 3.50 5.47
CA GLU A 149 6.17 4.82 5.16
C GLU A 149 7.40 4.70 4.26
N PHE A 150 7.47 5.56 3.24
CA PHE A 150 8.61 5.61 2.32
C PHE A 150 9.91 6.10 2.97
N ILE A 151 9.85 6.75 4.15
CA ILE A 151 11.01 7.40 4.78
C ILE A 151 11.82 6.43 5.64
N ASN A 152 11.12 5.58 6.40
CA ASN A 152 11.74 4.74 7.44
C ASN A 152 11.16 3.32 7.46
N GLY A 153 10.23 3.00 6.56
CA GLY A 153 9.61 1.69 6.50
C GLY A 153 8.69 1.37 7.68
N HIS A 154 8.34 2.33 8.54
CA HIS A 154 7.42 2.09 9.64
C HIS A 154 5.99 1.92 9.13
N LEU A 155 5.20 1.12 9.85
CA LEU A 155 3.76 1.06 9.64
C LEU A 155 3.09 2.30 10.25
N SER A 156 2.16 2.90 9.51
CA SER A 156 1.39 4.06 9.96
C SER A 156 -0.07 3.95 9.53
N TYR A 157 -0.96 4.61 10.29
CA TYR A 157 -2.41 4.66 10.05
C TYR A 157 -3.14 3.30 10.02
N THR A 158 -2.52 2.23 10.50
CA THR A 158 -3.15 0.92 10.64
C THR A 158 -4.39 1.02 11.52
N GLY A 159 -5.50 0.45 11.05
CA GLY A 159 -6.81 0.53 11.72
C GLY A 159 -7.57 1.85 11.49
N ASN A 160 -6.99 2.81 10.75
CA ASN A 160 -7.65 4.10 10.50
C ASN A 160 -7.76 4.44 9.02
N SER A 161 -6.74 4.15 8.22
CA SER A 161 -6.70 4.57 6.82
C SER A 161 -6.55 3.41 5.85
N ILE A 162 -7.12 3.61 4.68
CA ILE A 162 -7.04 2.75 3.51
C ILE A 162 -6.15 3.46 2.51
N PHE A 163 -5.08 2.81 2.11
CA PHE A 163 -4.27 3.24 0.98
C PHE A 163 -4.24 2.09 -0.02
N SER A 164 -4.78 2.31 -1.22
CA SER A 164 -4.71 1.34 -2.31
C SER A 164 -4.10 2.00 -3.53
N TRP A 165 -3.00 1.45 -4.00
CA TRP A 165 -2.36 1.91 -5.23
C TRP A 165 -3.29 1.75 -6.42
N SER A 166 -3.19 2.71 -7.35
CA SER A 166 -3.67 2.58 -8.71
C SER A 166 -2.46 2.43 -9.64
N SER A 167 -2.72 1.93 -10.84
CA SER A 167 -1.76 1.78 -11.93
C SER A 167 -1.49 3.10 -12.68
N THR A 168 -1.88 4.25 -12.15
CA THR A 168 -1.80 5.54 -12.89
C THR A 168 -0.69 6.43 -12.37
N CYS A 169 0.24 6.79 -13.25
CA CYS A 169 1.33 7.73 -12.95
C CYS A 169 0.83 9.17 -12.82
N SER A 170 1.46 9.94 -11.93
CA SER A 170 1.22 11.38 -11.80
C SER A 170 2.52 12.11 -11.46
N GLY A 171 3.23 12.55 -12.50
CA GLY A 171 4.58 13.11 -12.36
C GLY A 171 5.54 12.07 -11.75
N VAL A 172 6.22 12.44 -10.67
CA VAL A 172 7.12 11.55 -9.92
C VAL A 172 6.39 10.54 -9.02
N SER A 173 5.08 10.70 -8.86
CA SER A 173 4.22 9.91 -7.97
C SER A 173 3.36 8.92 -8.75
N ALA A 174 2.58 8.12 -8.02
CA ALA A 174 1.46 7.34 -8.55
C ALA A 174 0.15 7.78 -7.86
N ARG A 175 -0.98 7.62 -8.56
CA ARG A 175 -2.32 7.87 -8.02
C ARG A 175 -2.72 6.71 -7.11
N ASN A 176 -3.56 7.01 -6.13
CA ASN A 176 -4.07 6.01 -5.20
C ASN A 176 -5.49 6.36 -4.74
N PHE A 177 -6.18 5.33 -4.26
CA PHE A 177 -7.33 5.47 -3.40
C PHE A 177 -6.86 5.77 -1.97
N TYR A 178 -7.48 6.76 -1.34
CA TYR A 178 -7.31 7.04 0.08
C TYR A 178 -8.67 7.16 0.76
N GLY A 179 -8.91 6.26 1.71
CA GLY A 179 -10.05 6.32 2.61
C GLY A 179 -9.55 6.44 4.04
N TYR A 180 -10.36 7.00 4.92
CA TYR A 180 -10.13 6.95 6.35
C TYR A 180 -11.46 6.78 7.09
N MET A 181 -11.40 6.40 8.35
CA MET A 181 -12.60 6.27 9.18
C MET A 181 -13.32 7.63 9.24
N GLY A 182 -14.46 7.75 8.55
CA GLY A 182 -15.26 8.96 8.46
C GLY A 182 -15.12 9.78 7.16
N GLY A 183 -14.37 9.30 6.15
CA GLY A 183 -14.30 10.00 4.87
C GLY A 183 -13.48 9.29 3.79
N ILE A 184 -13.67 9.72 2.55
CA ILE A 184 -12.96 9.21 1.38
C ILE A 184 -12.42 10.39 0.58
N THR A 185 -11.17 10.28 0.13
CA THR A 185 -10.55 11.20 -0.82
C THR A 185 -10.01 10.42 -2.00
N LEU A 186 -10.55 10.73 -3.17
CA LEU A 186 -10.19 10.06 -4.40
C LEU A 186 -9.03 10.75 -5.10
N SER A 187 -8.27 9.96 -5.88
CA SER A 187 -7.28 10.47 -6.83
C SER A 187 -6.15 11.32 -6.22
N ILE A 188 -5.70 11.03 -5.00
CA ILE A 188 -4.48 11.66 -4.48
C ILE A 188 -3.23 10.98 -5.05
N SER A 189 -2.06 11.58 -4.87
CA SER A 189 -0.81 11.03 -5.39
C SER A 189 0.25 10.98 -4.29
N PHE A 190 0.96 9.85 -4.22
CA PHE A 190 2.08 9.65 -3.30
C PHE A 190 3.32 9.13 -4.03
N GLY A 191 4.48 9.36 -3.41
CA GLY A 191 5.75 8.79 -3.87
C GLY A 191 5.67 7.27 -3.93
N ARG A 192 6.24 6.68 -4.98
CA ARG A 192 6.10 5.26 -5.32
C ARG A 192 6.79 4.33 -4.32
N SER A 193 7.68 4.86 -3.48
CA SER A 193 8.31 4.12 -2.39
C SER A 193 7.38 3.88 -1.18
N ASN A 194 6.13 4.37 -1.18
CA ASN A 194 5.17 3.98 -0.15
C ASN A 194 4.64 2.55 -0.35
N GLY A 195 4.51 1.80 0.74
CA GLY A 195 3.93 0.47 0.75
C GLY A 195 2.43 0.55 0.98
N PHE A 196 1.67 0.79 -0.10
CA PHE A 196 0.21 0.66 -0.07
C PHE A 196 -0.22 -0.71 -0.57
N SER A 197 -1.43 -1.12 -0.21
CA SER A 197 -2.02 -2.33 -0.77
C SER A 197 -2.31 -2.14 -2.26
N VAL A 198 -2.35 -3.25 -2.98
CA VAL A 198 -2.88 -3.31 -4.36
C VAL A 198 -4.19 -4.09 -4.35
N ARG A 199 -5.11 -3.71 -5.23
CA ARG A 199 -6.29 -4.51 -5.52
C ARG A 199 -6.38 -4.76 -7.01
N CYS A 200 -6.71 -6.01 -7.33
CA CYS A 200 -6.94 -6.46 -8.68
C CYS A 200 -8.40 -6.23 -9.05
N VAL A 201 -8.63 -5.65 -10.23
CA VAL A 201 -9.94 -5.53 -10.87
C VAL A 201 -9.90 -6.29 -12.18
N GLN A 202 -11.06 -6.79 -12.61
CA GLN A 202 -11.16 -7.50 -13.88
C GLN A 202 -10.85 -6.53 -15.03
N GLU A 203 -10.12 -7.01 -16.03
CA GLU A 203 -9.80 -6.28 -17.27
C GLU A 203 -11.05 -5.94 -18.10
#